data_AF-A0A3C1YAA8-F1
#
_entry.id   AF-A0A3C1YAA8-F1
#
_cell.length_a   1.000
_cell.length_b   1.000
_cell.length_c   1.000
_cell.angle_alpha   90.00
_cell.angle_beta   90.00
_cell.angle_gamma   90.00
#
_symmetry.space_group_name_H-M   'P 1'
#
loop_
_entity.id
_entity.type
_entity.pdbx_description
1 polymer ?
#
loop_
_entity_poly.entity_id
_entity_poly.type
_entity_poly.pdbx_seq_one_letter_code
_entity_poly.pdbx_strand_id
1 'polypeptide(L)' 'MKVVRLILFLSLAIVFFSNCSENCEEDITLCSHTPPTDELCAAYFERWFYNSEENSCEQIGYSGCNEWGFESLEACQDCD' A
#
# COMPACT_ATOMS: atom_id res chain seq x y z
N MET A 1 -29.70 -5.13 36.15
CA MET A 1 -29.12 -6.28 35.42
C MET A 1 -29.33 -6.21 33.90
N LYS A 2 -30.54 -5.93 33.40
CA LYS A 2 -30.81 -5.77 31.94
C LYS A 2 -30.07 -4.58 31.33
N VAL A 3 -30.09 -3.43 32.01
CA VAL A 3 -29.41 -2.18 31.56
C VAL A 3 -27.88 -2.32 31.59
N VAL A 4 -27.32 -2.94 32.64
CA VAL A 4 -25.87 -3.20 32.75
C VAL A 4 -25.39 -4.14 31.64
N ARG A 5 -26.16 -5.19 31.33
CA ARG A 5 -25.88 -6.07 30.20
C ARG A 5 -25.95 -5.31 28.87
N LEU A 6 -26.96 -4.46 28.68
CA LEU A 6 -27.11 -3.65 27.47
C LEU A 6 -25.92 -2.71 27.27
N ILE A 7 -25.44 -2.05 28.32
CA ILE A 7 -24.26 -1.17 28.29
C ILE A 7 -22.99 -1.97 27.95
N LEU A 8 -22.81 -3.16 28.55
CA LEU A 8 -21.67 -4.03 28.25
C LEU A 8 -21.67 -4.54 26.81
N PHE A 9 -22.83 -4.85 26.23
CA PHE A 9 -22.95 -5.26 24.84
C PHE A 9 -22.66 -4.10 23.87
N LEU A 10 -23.15 -2.90 24.18
CA LEU A 10 -22.90 -1.70 23.39
C LEU A 10 -21.41 -1.30 23.44
N SER A 11 -20.77 -1.38 24.60
CA SER A 11 -19.34 -1.07 24.74
C SER A 11 -18.47 -2.10 24.03
N LEU A 12 -18.83 -3.40 24.05
CA LEU A 12 -18.12 -4.41 23.27
C LEU A 12 -18.24 -4.15 21.77
N ALA A 13 -19.44 -3.82 21.29
CA ALA A 13 -19.67 -3.54 19.87
C ALA A 13 -18.84 -2.34 19.38
N ILE A 14 -18.73 -1.26 20.15
CA ILE A 14 -17.96 -0.06 19.78
C ILE A 14 -16.46 -0.39 19.61
N VAL A 15 -15.90 -1.27 20.46
CA VAL A 15 -14.49 -1.70 20.37
C VAL A 15 -14.23 -2.61 19.16
N PHE A 16 -15.25 -3.35 18.68
CA PHE A 16 -15.13 -4.20 17.49
C PHE A 16 -15.11 -3.42 16.17
N PHE A 17 -15.72 -2.24 16.09
CA PHE A 17 -15.84 -1.47 14.84
C PHE A 17 -14.73 -0.42 14.61
N SER A 18 -13.83 -0.19 15.56
CA SER A 18 -12.92 0.97 15.54
C SER A 18 -11.43 0.61 15.48
N ASN A 19 -11.07 -0.44 14.73
CA ASN A 19 -9.65 -0.73 14.45
C ASN A 19 -9.33 -0.74 12.95
N CYS A 20 -9.84 0.24 12.20
CA CYS A 20 -9.17 0.65 10.96
C CYS A 20 -7.98 1.51 11.35
N SER A 21 -6.80 0.89 11.45
CA SER A 21 -5.52 1.57 11.37
C SER A 21 -5.04 1.44 9.94
N GLU A 22 -5.60 2.24 9.04
CA GLU A 22 -5.14 2.30 7.67
C GLU A 22 -4.27 3.55 7.54
N ASN A 23 -2.96 3.35 7.42
CA ASN A 23 -2.04 4.41 7.04
C ASN A 23 -2.26 4.71 5.55
N CYS A 24 -3.34 5.41 5.19
CA CYS A 24 -3.70 5.73 3.81
C CYS A 24 -2.78 6.78 3.14
N GLU A 25 -1.69 7.18 3.79
CA GLU A 25 -0.92 8.38 3.39
C GLU A 25 0.43 8.06 2.72
N GLU A 26 0.89 6.81 2.73
CA GLU A 26 2.07 6.41 1.96
C GLU A 26 1.73 5.80 0.59
N ASP A 27 0.59 5.11 0.46
CA ASP A 27 0.25 4.33 -0.75
C ASP A 27 -0.01 5.20 -1.99
N ILE A 28 -0.69 6.34 -1.82
CA ILE A 28 -1.01 7.25 -2.95
C ILE A 28 0.26 7.77 -3.63
N THR A 29 1.32 7.99 -2.84
CA THR A 29 2.60 8.48 -3.38
C THR A 29 3.33 7.40 -4.18
N LEU A 30 3.20 6.13 -3.77
CA LEU A 30 3.87 4.99 -4.40
C LEU A 30 3.19 4.58 -5.72
N CYS A 31 1.86 4.70 -5.82
CA CYS A 31 1.13 4.53 -7.08
C CYS A 31 1.55 5.53 -8.18
N SER A 32 2.19 6.63 -7.77
CA SER A 32 2.68 7.67 -8.67
C SER A 32 4.17 7.53 -9.00
N HIS A 33 4.87 6.54 -8.43
CA HIS A 33 6.28 6.31 -8.71
C HIS A 33 6.51 5.88 -10.16
N THR A 34 7.56 6.41 -10.77
CA THR A 34 8.08 5.95 -12.06
C THR A 34 9.47 5.35 -11.90
N PRO A 35 9.87 4.40 -12.76
CA PRO A 35 11.21 3.83 -12.71
C PRO A 35 12.27 4.93 -12.87
N PRO A 36 13.25 5.04 -11.96
CA PRO A 36 14.30 6.03 -12.08
C PRO A 36 15.24 5.68 -13.25
N THR A 37 15.59 6.67 -14.06
CA THR A 37 16.46 6.49 -15.24
C THR A 37 17.88 7.01 -15.03
N ASP A 38 18.10 7.90 -14.06
CA ASP A 38 19.35 8.64 -13.87
C ASP A 38 19.97 8.37 -12.50
N GLU A 39 20.39 7.13 -12.26
CA GLU A 39 21.01 6.72 -10.98
C GLU A 39 22.48 6.31 -11.17
N LEU A 40 23.29 6.54 -10.12
CA LEU A 40 24.71 6.17 -10.11
C LEU A 40 24.94 4.69 -9.77
N CYS A 41 23.96 4.06 -9.13
CA CYS A 41 23.99 2.63 -8.84
C CYS A 41 23.77 1.85 -10.14
N ALA A 42 24.24 0.60 -10.17
CA ALA A 42 24.15 -0.26 -11.35
C ALA A 42 23.90 -1.72 -10.95
N ALA A 43 23.18 -1.92 -9.84
CA ALA A 43 22.65 -3.24 -9.51
C ALA A 43 21.41 -3.52 -10.37
N TYR A 44 20.87 -4.73 -10.26
CA TYR A 44 19.64 -5.11 -10.94
C TYR A 44 18.65 -5.62 -9.90
N PHE A 45 17.62 -4.82 -9.66
CA PHE A 45 16.48 -5.19 -8.83
C PHE A 45 15.21 -5.14 -9.66
N GLU A 46 14.29 -6.05 -9.40
CA GLU A 46 12.97 -6.06 -10.03
C GLU A 46 11.93 -5.57 -9.03
N ARG A 47 11.11 -4.61 -9.46
CA ARG A 47 10.00 -4.05 -8.68
C ARG A 47 8.79 -3.84 -9.58
N TRP A 48 7.62 -3.70 -8.98
CA TRP A 48 6.36 -3.44 -9.69
C TRP A 48 6.07 -1.94 -9.70
N PHE A 49 5.65 -1.41 -10.85
CA PHE A 49 5.24 -0.02 -11.00
C PHE A 49 3.84 0.03 -11.59
N TYR A 50 3.01 0.92 -11.07
CA TYR A 50 1.66 1.12 -11.57
C TYR A 50 1.69 2.04 -12.79
N ASN A 51 1.11 1.57 -13.89
CA ASN A 51 0.92 2.34 -15.10
C ASN A 51 -0.55 2.77 -15.18
N SER A 52 -0.81 4.04 -14.87
CA SER A 52 -2.17 4.60 -14.88
C SER A 52 -2.74 4.82 -16.28
N GLU A 53 -1.92 4.81 -17.33
CA GLU A 53 -2.39 4.88 -18.72
C GLU A 53 -2.96 3.52 -19.17
N GLU A 54 -2.33 2.44 -18.73
CA GLU A 54 -2.73 1.05 -19.05
C GLU A 54 -3.61 0.41 -17.97
N ASN A 55 -3.77 1.08 -16.82
CA ASN A 55 -4.47 0.58 -15.63
C ASN A 55 -3.96 -0.81 -15.23
N SER A 56 -2.63 -0.94 -15.15
CA SER A 56 -1.97 -2.22 -14.89
C SER A 56 -0.62 -2.06 -14.19
N CYS A 57 -0.13 -3.14 -13.60
CA CYS A 57 1.16 -3.20 -12.93
C CYS A 57 2.20 -3.91 -13.79
N GLU A 58 3.37 -3.29 -13.93
CA GLU A 58 4.48 -3.81 -14.72
C GLU A 58 5.70 -4.10 -13.85
N GLN A 59 6.35 -5.25 -14.07
CA GLN A 59 7.60 -5.57 -13.39
C GLN A 59 8.79 -4.98 -14.18
N ILE A 60 9.53 -4.09 -13.54
CA ILE A 60 10.59 -3.31 -14.17
C ILE A 60 11.91 -3.48 -13.40
N GLY A 61 12.99 -3.68 -14.15
CA GLY A 61 14.35 -3.71 -13.60
C GLY A 61 14.90 -2.31 -13.39
N TYR A 62 15.49 -2.02 -12.23
CA TYR A 62 16.10 -0.73 -11.92
C TYR A 62 17.37 -0.85 -11.06
N SER A 63 18.09 0.27 -10.91
CA SER A 63 19.48 0.31 -10.49
C SER A 63 19.72 0.14 -8.97
N GLY A 64 18.72 0.46 -8.15
CA GLY A 64 18.70 0.20 -6.70
C GLY A 64 19.45 1.18 -5.81
N CYS A 65 19.53 2.47 -6.14
CA CYS A 65 20.06 3.45 -5.18
C CYS A 65 19.08 3.76 -4.04
N ASN A 66 17.79 3.86 -4.37
CA ASN A 66 16.69 4.06 -3.43
C ASN A 66 15.64 2.97 -3.65
N GLU A 67 14.67 2.85 -2.74
CA GLU A 67 13.57 1.91 -2.93
C GLU A 67 12.48 2.58 -3.79
N TRP A 68 12.26 2.02 -4.97
CA TRP A 68 11.22 2.44 -5.91
C TRP A 68 10.29 1.27 -6.22
N GLY A 69 9.02 1.57 -6.51
CA GLY A 69 8.00 0.57 -6.84
C GLY A 69 7.70 -0.41 -5.69
N PHE A 70 6.72 -1.28 -5.95
CA PHE A 70 6.23 -2.29 -5.02
C PHE A 70 7.04 -3.58 -5.10
N GLU A 71 7.10 -4.32 -3.99
CA GLU A 71 7.76 -5.64 -3.95
C GLU A 71 6.91 -6.76 -4.57
N SER A 72 5.60 -6.57 -4.63
CA SER A 72 4.67 -7.58 -5.13
C SER A 72 3.65 -6.98 -6.09
N LEU A 73 3.15 -7.84 -7.00
CA LEU A 73 2.06 -7.48 -7.90
C LEU A 73 0.79 -7.13 -7.12
N GLU A 74 0.47 -7.88 -6.07
CA GLU A 74 -0.72 -7.67 -5.25
C GLU A 74 -0.75 -6.26 -4.65
N ALA A 75 0.34 -5.84 -4.01
CA ALA A 75 0.45 -4.48 -3.46
C ALA A 75 0.39 -3.38 -4.52
N CYS A 76 0.90 -3.64 -5.73
CA CYS A 76 0.79 -2.68 -6.82
C CYS A 76 -0.65 -2.58 -7.36
N GLN A 77 -1.38 -3.68 -7.40
CA GLN A 77 -2.76 -3.73 -7.90
C GLN A 77 -3.75 -3.00 -6.99
N ASP A 78 -3.37 -2.68 -5.76
CA ASP A 78 -4.15 -1.83 -4.86
C ASP A 78 -4.24 -0.36 -5.35
N CYS A 79 -3.48 0.01 -6.41
CA CYS A 79 -3.54 1.32 -7.06
C CYS A 79 -4.68 1.51 -8.08
N ASP A 80 -5.37 0.44 -8.50
CA ASP A 80 -6.54 0.49 -9.42
C ASP A 80 -7.78 1.13 -8.77
#